data_AF-A0A139N9S8-F1
#
_entry.id   AF-A0A139N9S8-F1
#
_cell.length_a   1.000
_cell.length_b   1.000
_cell.length_c   1.000
_cell.angle_alpha   90.00
_cell.angle_beta   90.00
_cell.angle_gamma   90.00
#
_symmetry.space_group_name_H-M   'P 1'
#
loop_
_entity.id
_entity.type
_entity.pdbx_description
1 polymer ?
#
loop_
_entity_poly.entity_id
_entity_poly.type
_entity_poly.pdbx_seq_one_letter_code
_entity_poly.pdbx_strand_id
1 'polypeptide(L)' 'MKEEDYDPTAYEDLVQYLYPTETQLMSNGLSGRHNDDSTMVINWFMNYHRIILEKEFGRKK' A
#
# COMPACT_ATOMS: atom_id res chain seq x y z
N MET A 1 -2.25 8.25 -1.82
CA MET A 1 -3.24 9.24 -1.35
C MET A 1 -4.06 9.67 -2.55
N LYS A 2 -5.37 9.92 -2.42
CA LYS A 2 -6.21 10.27 -3.58
C LYS A 2 -6.00 11.72 -4.02
N GLU A 3 -5.65 12.60 -3.10
CA GLU A 3 -5.39 14.02 -3.32
C GLU A 3 -3.90 14.32 -3.09
N GLU A 4 -3.04 13.38 -3.48
CA GLU A 4 -1.59 13.48 -3.34
C GLU A 4 -1.05 14.75 -4.06
N ASP A 5 -0.19 15.52 -3.37
CA ASP A 5 0.36 16.81 -3.79
C ASP A 5 1.86 16.85 -4.18
N TYR A 6 2.61 15.74 -4.08
CA TYR A 6 4.01 15.60 -4.53
C TYR A 6 4.18 14.78 -5.82
N ASP A 7 3.52 13.63 -5.91
CA ASP A 7 3.47 12.69 -7.03
C ASP A 7 2.05 12.07 -7.16
N PRO A 8 1.13 12.74 -7.91
CA PRO A 8 -0.26 12.32 -8.04
C PRO A 8 -0.47 11.12 -8.96
N THR A 9 0.55 10.63 -9.68
CA THR A 9 0.43 9.51 -10.63
C THR A 9 1.20 8.27 -10.22
N ALA A 10 1.88 8.29 -9.07
CA ALA A 10 2.74 7.20 -8.60
C ALA A 10 2.07 5.81 -8.65
N TYR A 11 0.79 5.72 -8.24
CA TYR A 11 0.06 4.46 -8.24
C TYR A 11 -0.26 4.00 -9.67
N GLU A 12 -0.77 4.90 -10.50
CA GLU A 12 -1.15 4.65 -11.89
C GLU A 12 0.06 4.22 -12.72
N ASP A 13 1.20 4.89 -12.55
CA ASP A 13 2.47 4.58 -13.22
C ASP A 13 2.94 3.16 -12.85
N LEU A 14 2.84 2.80 -11.56
CA LEU A 14 3.16 1.46 -11.08
C LEU A 14 2.20 0.41 -11.66
N VAL A 15 0.90 0.67 -11.68
CA VAL A 15 -0.10 -0.23 -12.27
C VAL A 15 0.20 -0.44 -13.74
N GLN A 16 0.47 0.63 -14.50
CA GLN A 16 0.77 0.53 -15.92
C GLN A 16 2.01 -0.33 -16.18
N TYR A 17 3.05 -0.19 -15.36
CA TYR A 17 4.28 -0.97 -15.50
C TYR A 17 4.10 -2.46 -15.11
N LEU A 18 3.29 -2.75 -14.09
CA LEU A 18 3.06 -4.12 -13.59
C LEU A 18 1.90 -4.83 -14.31
N TYR A 19 1.02 -4.11 -15.00
CA TYR A 19 -0.09 -4.69 -15.76
C TYR A 19 0.28 -5.88 -16.66
N PRO A 20 1.40 -5.87 -17.42
CA PRO A 20 1.77 -7.01 -18.27
C PRO A 20 2.35 -8.20 -17.50
N THR A 21 2.53 -8.12 -16.18
CA THR A 21 3.08 -9.20 -15.35
C THR A 21 1.97 -9.93 -14.59
N GLU A 22 2.28 -11.12 -14.06
CA GLU A 22 1.40 -11.85 -13.13
C GLU A 22 1.50 -11.34 -11.69
N THR A 23 2.02 -10.12 -11.49
CA THR A 23 2.20 -9.54 -10.14
C THR A 23 0.86 -9.16 -9.54
N GLN A 24 0.60 -9.63 -8.32
CA GLN A 24 -0.56 -9.20 -7.56
C GLN A 24 -0.25 -7.87 -6.86
N LEU A 25 -0.95 -6.82 -7.24
CA LEU A 25 -0.87 -5.52 -6.57
C LEU A 25 -1.97 -5.42 -5.51
N MET A 26 -1.56 -5.11 -4.28
CA MET A 26 -2.47 -4.91 -3.16
C MET A 26 -2.40 -3.46 -2.70
N SER A 27 -3.48 -2.73 -2.90
CA SER A 27 -3.54 -1.29 -2.65
C SER A 27 -4.73 -0.92 -1.77
N ASN A 28 -4.56 0.14 -0.97
CA ASN A 28 -5.63 0.73 -0.17
C ASN A 28 -5.56 2.25 -0.28
N GLY A 29 -6.45 2.82 -1.09
CA GLY A 29 -6.47 4.26 -1.34
C GLY A 29 -7.15 5.04 -0.22
N LEU A 30 -6.39 5.89 0.47
CA LEU A 30 -6.90 6.85 1.45
C LEU A 30 -7.12 8.22 0.81
N SER A 31 -8.18 8.92 1.24
CA SER A 31 -8.41 10.32 0.89
C SER A 31 -7.64 11.23 1.86
N GLY A 32 -7.15 12.35 1.35
CA GLY A 32 -6.19 13.25 1.96
C GLY A 32 -5.01 13.53 1.01
N ARG A 33 -4.25 14.58 1.35
CA ARG A 33 -2.93 14.88 0.79
C ARG A 33 -1.86 13.96 1.38
N HIS A 34 -0.60 14.08 0.94
CA HIS A 34 0.46 13.14 1.25
C HIS A 34 0.59 12.74 2.73
N ASN A 35 0.41 13.68 3.66
CA ASN A 35 0.59 13.49 5.11
C ASN A 35 -0.72 13.48 5.91
N ASP A 36 -1.86 13.42 5.23
CA ASP A 36 -3.15 13.34 5.92
C ASP A 36 -3.37 11.89 6.41
N ASP A 37 -3.90 11.72 7.61
CA ASP A 37 -4.20 10.41 8.22
C ASP A 37 -3.04 9.39 8.24
N SER A 38 -1.83 9.85 8.59
CA SER A 38 -0.65 9.01 8.76
C SER A 38 -0.86 7.84 9.74
N THR A 39 -1.76 7.99 10.71
CA THR A 39 -2.13 6.92 11.64
C THR A 39 -2.72 5.72 10.92
N MET A 40 -3.66 5.94 9.99
CA MET A 40 -4.26 4.87 9.20
C MET A 40 -3.24 4.20 8.27
N VAL A 41 -2.35 4.98 7.64
CA VAL A 41 -1.24 4.47 6.81
C VAL A 41 -0.34 3.52 7.61
N ILE A 42 0.10 3.95 8.80
CA ILE A 42 0.97 3.15 9.69
C ILE A 42 0.25 1.86 10.12
N ASN A 43 -1.02 1.95 10.53
CA ASN A 43 -1.80 0.79 10.94
C ASN A 43 -1.96 -0.23 9.82
N TRP A 44 -2.26 0.24 8.59
CA TRP A 44 -2.36 -0.60 7.42
C TRP A 44 -1.04 -1.33 7.14
N PHE A 45 0.08 -0.61 7.14
CA PHE A 45 1.42 -1.19 6.94
C PHE A 45 1.75 -2.26 7.98
N MET A 46 1.56 -1.95 9.27
CA MET A 46 1.88 -2.89 10.35
C MET A 46 1.02 -4.15 10.32
N ASN A 47 -0.27 -4.01 9.95
CA ASN A 47 -1.15 -5.16 9.82
C ASN A 47 -0.73 -6.06 8.66
N TYR A 48 -0.39 -5.48 7.51
CA TYR A 48 0.08 -6.24 6.35
C TYR A 48 1.41 -6.95 6.60
N HIS A 49 2.36 -6.24 7.20
CA HIS A 49 3.62 -6.82 7.61
C HIS A 49 3.40 -8.04 8.53
N ARG A 50 2.50 -7.93 9.51
CA ARG A 50 2.15 -9.06 10.38
C ARG A 50 1.52 -10.22 9.61
N ILE A 51 0.58 -9.95 8.70
CA ILE A 51 -0.06 -10.99 7.89
C ILE A 51 0.98 -11.77 7.08
N ILE A 52 1.96 -11.10 6.47
CA ILE A 52 3.05 -11.74 5.73
C ILE A 52 3.88 -12.61 6.66
N LEU A 53 4.32 -12.07 7.80
CA LEU A 53 5.11 -12.83 8.77
C LEU A 53 4.39 -14.07 9.31
N GLU A 54 3.09 -13.96 9.56
CA GLU A 54 2.27 -15.09 10.02
C GLU A 54 2.06 -16.14 8.91
N LYS A 55 1.69 -15.73 7.70
CA LYS A 55 1.32 -16.63 6.61
C LYS A 55 2.52 -17.29 5.91
N GLU A 56 3.60 -16.54 5.71
CA GLU A 56 4.74 -17.00 4.90
C GLU A 56 5.89 -17.51 5.76
N PHE A 57 6.00 -17.04 7.01
CA PHE A 57 7.11 -17.39 7.91
C PHE A 57 6.66 -18.04 9.21
N GLY A 58 5.36 -18.29 9.41
CA GLY A 58 4.83 -18.97 10.59
C GLY A 58 5.03 -18.22 11.91
N ARG A 59 5.37 -16.92 11.88
CA ARG A 59 5.64 -16.11 13.07
C ARG A 59 4.31 -15.66 13.70
N LYS A 60 3.74 -16.53 14.54
CA LYS A 60 2.54 -16.21 15.33
C LYS A 60 2.86 -15.18 16.42
N LYS A 61 1.89 -14.31 16.68
CA LYS A 61 1.96 -13.28 17.71
C LYS A 61 1.77 -13.87 19.12
#